data_AF-A0A544GXU6-F1
#
_entry.id   AF-A0A544GXU6-F1
#
_cell.length_a   1.000
_cell.length_b   1.000
_cell.length_c   1.000
_cell.angle_alpha   90.00
_cell.angle_beta   90.00
_cell.angle_gamma   90.00
#
_symmetry.space_group_name_H-M   'P 1'
#
loop_
_entity.id
_entity.type
_entity.pdbx_description
1 polymer ?
#
loop_
_entity_poly.entity_id
_entity_poly.type
_entity_poly.pdbx_seq_one_letter_code
_entity_poly.pdbx_strand_id
1 'polypeptide(L)'
;MRKFLKNIALFKVVLLAVLALSIWSTRIPDMPYHQVTPELSWSDFHVIEFNDEGEMHLPGQYDMLKARLAKNPGAELLIFIHGWHHNAAPTDDNFVAFQRFHRQMAKTNPGLIGLYIGWRGDQYDPLWLDGSDDPESRVEALDFPTILTSKQVARRVGEHGVRKLLSSLDELHRQGTLGRYILVGHSLGGVVALHARKQAILDNLAAGRGETHLTVLLNPAASAKEYQPLDKWLSPEGFGPSMLVLQSKTDFAVREAFNWIKDGERAVGNSWAITHDVDPCSGRDCNKVVKIPQWLLEHDAKPGCMQVLEGAGWKIRARLHARKTVQSCEDANRQAVWVLAVADGVIAGHNGILTDDQALALNAWMKSKIAAATEVVPAEAVVEPSVISPHLSDEPVLPSMENIPTEVATEPLSSAVELEPQESESAVPASSEPTLEAPLVAQPEERAPQ
;
A
#
# COMPACT_ATOMS: atom_id res chain seq x y z
N MET A 1 -33.85 28.38 -33.80
CA MET A 1 -34.71 27.55 -32.92
C MET A 1 -34.59 26.04 -33.16
N ARG A 2 -34.87 25.52 -34.37
CA ARG A 2 -34.89 24.06 -34.65
C ARG A 2 -33.57 23.31 -34.38
N LYS A 3 -32.42 23.93 -34.61
CA LYS A 3 -31.08 23.37 -34.33
C LYS A 3 -30.76 23.33 -32.81
N PHE A 4 -31.21 24.35 -32.07
CA PHE A 4 -31.08 24.43 -30.61
C PHE A 4 -31.95 23.38 -29.90
N LEU A 5 -33.21 23.21 -30.34
CA LEU A 5 -34.11 22.17 -29.85
C LEU A 5 -33.62 20.75 -30.15
N LYS A 6 -33.00 20.52 -31.32
CA LYS A 6 -32.34 19.24 -31.66
C LYS A 6 -31.15 18.94 -30.77
N ASN A 7 -30.34 19.94 -30.43
CA ASN A 7 -29.20 19.77 -29.52
C ASN A 7 -29.65 19.46 -28.09
N ILE A 8 -30.74 20.10 -27.62
CA ILE A 8 -31.34 19.77 -26.31
C ILE A 8 -31.92 18.35 -26.31
N ALA A 9 -32.61 17.95 -27.39
CA ALA A 9 -33.15 16.60 -27.51
C ALA A 9 -32.03 15.54 -27.57
N LEU A 10 -30.96 15.79 -28.31
CA LEU A 10 -29.79 14.92 -28.36
C LEU A 10 -29.11 14.81 -26.99
N PHE A 11 -28.94 15.94 -26.29
CA PHE A 11 -28.38 15.95 -24.94
C PHE A 11 -29.24 15.15 -23.95
N LYS A 12 -30.57 15.27 -24.02
CA LYS A 12 -31.50 14.47 -23.20
C LYS A 12 -31.44 12.98 -23.53
N VAL A 13 -31.30 12.61 -24.80
CA VAL A 13 -31.16 11.20 -25.21
C VAL A 13 -29.82 10.63 -24.75
N VAL A 14 -28.72 11.39 -24.87
CA VAL A 14 -27.41 10.99 -24.35
C VAL A 14 -27.46 10.85 -22.82
N LEU A 15 -28.07 11.81 -22.11
CA LEU A 15 -28.23 11.76 -20.66
C LEU A 15 -29.07 10.56 -20.23
N LEU A 16 -30.18 10.27 -20.93
CA LEU A 16 -31.02 9.11 -20.67
C LEU A 16 -30.32 7.79 -20.99
N ALA A 17 -29.48 7.76 -22.04
CA ALA A 17 -28.66 6.59 -22.37
C ALA A 17 -27.59 6.35 -21.30
N VAL A 18 -26.93 7.41 -20.81
CA VAL A 18 -25.96 7.33 -19.70
C VAL A 18 -26.66 6.91 -18.40
N LEU A 19 -27.85 7.45 -18.10
CA LEU A 19 -28.65 7.04 -16.94
C LEU A 19 -29.09 5.58 -17.06
N ALA A 20 -29.57 5.15 -18.22
CA ALA A 20 -29.95 3.76 -18.46
C ALA A 20 -28.75 2.81 -18.35
N LEU A 21 -27.58 3.19 -18.89
CA LEU A 21 -26.32 2.44 -18.74
C LEU A 21 -25.85 2.40 -17.27
N SER A 22 -26.05 3.46 -16.49
CA SER A 22 -25.74 3.44 -15.05
C SER A 22 -26.69 2.57 -14.22
N ILE A 23 -27.95 2.43 -14.67
CA ILE A 23 -28.96 1.57 -14.03
C ILE A 23 -28.75 0.09 -14.42
N TRP A 24 -28.20 -0.16 -15.63
CA TRP A 24 -27.84 -1.49 -16.13
C TRP A 24 -26.40 -1.91 -15.81
N SER A 25 -25.61 -1.06 -15.18
CA SER A 25 -24.30 -1.45 -14.67
C SER A 25 -24.49 -2.50 -13.57
N THR A 26 -23.93 -3.68 -13.78
CA THR A 26 -23.91 -4.73 -12.76
C THR A 26 -23.08 -4.22 -11.59
N ARG A 27 -23.75 -3.96 -10.46
CA ARG A 27 -23.07 -3.69 -9.20
C ARG A 27 -22.38 -4.97 -8.74
N ILE A 28 -21.09 -4.87 -8.54
CA ILE A 28 -20.31 -5.95 -7.93
C ILE A 28 -20.56 -5.90 -6.42
N PRO A 29 -21.00 -7.00 -5.79
CA PRO A 29 -21.33 -6.99 -4.36
C PRO A 29 -20.08 -6.79 -3.50
N ASP A 30 -20.26 -6.04 -2.41
CA ASP A 30 -19.26 -5.92 -1.35
C ASP A 30 -19.41 -7.11 -0.38
N MET A 31 -18.63 -8.17 -0.62
CA MET A 31 -18.76 -9.43 0.11
C MET A 31 -17.42 -10.16 0.22
N PRO A 32 -17.24 -10.99 1.27
CA PRO A 32 -16.08 -11.86 1.38
C PRO A 32 -16.18 -13.05 0.41
N TYR A 33 -15.06 -13.42 -0.19
CA TYR A 33 -14.89 -14.62 -1.02
C TYR A 33 -14.34 -15.79 -0.22
N HIS A 34 -13.66 -15.54 0.92
CA HIS A 34 -13.00 -16.56 1.72
C HIS A 34 -13.65 -16.73 3.10
N GLN A 35 -14.29 -17.87 3.32
CA GLN A 35 -14.88 -18.21 4.62
C GLN A 35 -13.81 -18.57 5.67
N VAL A 36 -14.11 -18.34 6.95
CA VAL A 36 -13.22 -18.75 8.05
C VAL A 36 -13.34 -20.26 8.27
N THR A 37 -12.33 -21.01 7.86
CA THR A 37 -12.24 -22.47 8.10
C THR A 37 -11.05 -22.84 8.99
N PRO A 38 -11.07 -23.98 9.71
CA PRO A 38 -9.95 -24.41 10.54
C PRO A 38 -8.64 -24.62 9.76
N GLU A 39 -8.74 -25.01 8.48
CA GLU A 39 -7.60 -25.23 7.57
C GLU A 39 -6.81 -23.95 7.29
N LEU A 40 -7.45 -22.77 7.40
CA LEU A 40 -6.77 -21.47 7.35
C LEU A 40 -5.77 -21.29 8.50
N SER A 41 -5.74 -22.11 9.54
CA SER A 41 -4.67 -22.02 10.55
C SER A 41 -3.43 -22.84 10.20
N TRP A 42 -3.49 -23.68 9.14
CA TRP A 42 -2.45 -24.64 8.76
C TRP A 42 -1.89 -24.47 7.33
N SER A 43 -2.53 -23.66 6.48
CA SER A 43 -2.00 -23.31 5.16
C SER A 43 -0.76 -22.41 5.27
N ASP A 44 0.06 -22.29 4.23
CA ASP A 44 1.12 -21.26 4.15
C ASP A 44 0.62 -19.95 3.51
N PHE A 45 -0.66 -19.93 3.15
CA PHE A 45 -1.34 -18.81 2.49
C PHE A 45 -2.59 -18.41 3.29
N HIS A 46 -2.84 -17.12 3.40
CA HIS A 46 -3.89 -16.54 4.23
C HIS A 46 -4.58 -15.39 3.50
N VAL A 47 -5.84 -15.11 3.82
CA VAL A 47 -6.62 -14.04 3.22
C VAL A 47 -7.31 -13.23 4.31
N ILE A 48 -7.27 -11.91 4.22
CA ILE A 48 -8.09 -10.99 5.01
C ILE A 48 -8.78 -10.02 4.05
N GLU A 49 -10.10 -9.91 4.15
CA GLU A 49 -10.91 -9.12 3.22
C GLU A 49 -11.56 -7.94 3.93
N PHE A 50 -11.53 -6.77 3.29
CA PHE A 50 -12.10 -5.52 3.81
C PHE A 50 -13.25 -5.03 2.92
N ASN A 51 -14.28 -4.49 3.58
CA ASN A 51 -15.39 -3.81 2.91
C ASN A 51 -15.01 -2.39 2.48
N ASP A 52 -15.90 -1.71 1.77
CA ASP A 52 -15.70 -0.34 1.27
C ASP A 52 -15.50 0.70 2.39
N GLU A 53 -15.94 0.42 3.62
CA GLU A 53 -15.76 1.27 4.81
C GLU A 53 -14.39 1.08 5.48
N GLY A 54 -13.63 0.06 5.08
CA GLY A 54 -12.35 -0.32 5.68
C GLY A 54 -12.50 -1.20 6.93
N GLU A 55 -13.64 -1.88 7.10
CA GLU A 55 -13.85 -2.89 8.13
C GLU A 55 -13.54 -4.28 7.56
N MET A 56 -13.04 -5.19 8.40
CA MET A 56 -12.86 -6.58 7.97
C MET A 56 -14.23 -7.22 7.77
N HIS A 57 -14.47 -7.84 6.61
CA HIS A 57 -15.70 -8.59 6.37
C HIS A 57 -15.91 -9.69 7.41
N LEU A 58 -14.83 -10.42 7.70
CA LEU A 58 -14.83 -11.54 8.65
C LEU A 58 -13.66 -11.37 9.62
N PRO A 59 -13.86 -10.77 10.82
CA PRO A 59 -12.80 -10.60 11.82
C PRO A 59 -12.06 -11.90 12.18
N GLY A 60 -12.75 -13.04 12.11
CA GLY A 60 -12.16 -14.36 12.33
C GLY A 60 -11.02 -14.71 11.37
N GLN A 61 -10.94 -14.10 10.19
CA GLN A 61 -9.79 -14.24 9.29
C GLN A 61 -8.51 -13.76 9.99
N TYR A 62 -8.57 -12.62 10.69
CA TYR A 62 -7.41 -12.11 11.43
C TYR A 62 -7.06 -12.98 12.66
N ASP A 63 -8.08 -13.48 13.36
CA ASP A 63 -7.85 -14.39 14.50
C ASP A 63 -7.13 -15.68 14.10
N MET A 64 -7.46 -16.23 12.92
CA MET A 64 -6.75 -17.40 12.38
C MET A 64 -5.31 -17.08 11.99
N LEU A 65 -5.02 -15.87 11.46
CA LEU A 65 -3.65 -15.44 11.20
C LEU A 65 -2.84 -15.35 12.51
N LYS A 66 -3.39 -14.72 13.56
CA LYS A 66 -2.74 -14.65 14.88
C LYS A 66 -2.46 -16.04 15.44
N ALA A 67 -3.43 -16.96 15.36
CA ALA A 67 -3.25 -18.33 15.83
C ALA A 67 -2.14 -19.06 15.08
N ARG A 68 -1.99 -18.82 13.76
CA ARG A 68 -0.91 -19.38 12.95
C ARG A 68 0.45 -18.81 13.34
N LEU A 69 0.55 -17.49 13.51
CA LEU A 69 1.79 -16.82 13.93
C LEU A 69 2.24 -17.28 15.32
N ALA A 70 1.30 -17.47 16.26
CA ALA A 70 1.60 -17.99 17.59
C ALA A 70 2.18 -19.43 17.56
N LYS A 71 1.76 -20.25 16.59
CA LYS A 71 2.31 -21.60 16.38
C LYS A 71 3.68 -21.60 15.70
N ASN A 72 4.02 -20.52 14.99
CA ASN A 72 5.27 -20.36 14.25
C ASN A 72 5.95 -19.03 14.62
N PRO A 73 6.41 -18.84 15.88
CA PRO A 73 7.01 -17.59 16.30
C PRO A 73 8.19 -17.17 15.42
N GLY A 74 8.23 -15.89 15.06
CA GLY A 74 9.28 -15.34 14.21
C GLY A 74 9.08 -15.58 12.71
N ALA A 75 8.00 -16.23 12.28
CA ALA A 75 7.66 -16.38 10.87
C ALA A 75 7.54 -15.01 10.17
N GLU A 76 8.01 -14.93 8.93
CA GLU A 76 7.89 -13.70 8.13
C GLU A 76 6.57 -13.70 7.34
N LEU A 77 6.03 -12.50 7.10
CA LEU A 77 4.87 -12.33 6.22
C LEU A 77 5.28 -11.70 4.89
N LEU A 78 4.75 -12.24 3.80
CA LEU A 78 4.65 -11.54 2.53
C LEU A 78 3.19 -11.15 2.33
N ILE A 79 2.91 -9.86 2.35
CA ILE A 79 1.57 -9.29 2.25
C ILE A 79 1.40 -8.70 0.86
N PHE A 80 0.29 -9.00 0.18
CA PHE A 80 -0.06 -8.38 -1.10
C PHE A 80 -1.45 -7.78 -1.09
N ILE A 81 -1.58 -6.56 -1.62
CA ILE A 81 -2.84 -5.85 -1.81
C ILE A 81 -3.01 -5.58 -3.31
N HIS A 82 -4.12 -6.08 -3.87
CA HIS A 82 -4.45 -5.95 -5.28
C HIS A 82 -4.98 -4.56 -5.65
N GLY A 83 -5.03 -4.30 -6.96
CA GLY A 83 -5.46 -3.06 -7.56
C GLY A 83 -6.95 -2.95 -7.86
N TRP A 84 -7.25 -1.96 -8.71
CA TRP A 84 -8.54 -1.78 -9.39
C TRP A 84 -8.87 -3.02 -10.25
N HIS A 85 -10.15 -3.32 -10.49
CA HIS A 85 -10.60 -4.53 -11.20
C HIS A 85 -10.36 -5.88 -10.52
N HIS A 86 -9.81 -5.89 -9.31
CA HIS A 86 -9.49 -7.13 -8.61
C HIS A 86 -10.24 -7.29 -7.30
N ASN A 87 -10.32 -8.53 -6.86
CA ASN A 87 -10.86 -8.91 -5.57
C ASN A 87 -10.11 -10.15 -5.03
N ALA A 88 -10.70 -10.83 -4.04
CA ALA A 88 -10.13 -12.03 -3.44
C ALA A 88 -10.83 -13.31 -3.91
N ALA A 89 -11.50 -13.33 -5.06
CA ALA A 89 -12.01 -14.57 -5.63
C ALA A 89 -10.84 -15.54 -5.91
N PRO A 90 -11.00 -16.85 -5.66
CA PRO A 90 -9.93 -17.83 -5.92
C PRO A 90 -9.46 -17.92 -7.39
N THR A 91 -10.26 -17.40 -8.32
CA THR A 91 -9.98 -17.36 -9.75
C THR A 91 -9.50 -15.98 -10.23
N ASP A 92 -9.41 -14.99 -9.35
CA ASP A 92 -8.89 -13.66 -9.70
C ASP A 92 -7.40 -13.77 -10.08
N ASP A 93 -7.02 -13.07 -11.14
CA ASP A 93 -5.69 -13.18 -11.73
C ASP A 93 -4.58 -12.69 -10.79
N ASN A 94 -4.83 -11.62 -10.03
CA ASN A 94 -3.89 -11.11 -9.04
C ASN A 94 -3.79 -12.06 -7.84
N PHE A 95 -4.91 -12.66 -7.43
CA PHE A 95 -4.92 -13.70 -6.41
C PHE A 95 -4.07 -14.91 -6.82
N VAL A 96 -4.28 -15.44 -8.03
CA VAL A 96 -3.53 -16.58 -8.58
C VAL A 96 -2.05 -16.23 -8.82
N ALA A 97 -1.75 -15.03 -9.34
CA ALA A 97 -0.40 -14.54 -9.51
C ALA A 97 0.33 -14.46 -8.17
N PHE A 98 -0.32 -13.93 -7.12
CA PHE A 98 0.27 -13.85 -5.79
C PHE A 98 0.54 -15.21 -5.18
N GLN A 99 -0.35 -16.20 -5.35
CA GLN A 99 -0.08 -17.57 -4.91
C GLN A 99 1.18 -18.15 -5.56
N ARG A 100 1.38 -17.93 -6.87
CA ARG A 100 2.59 -18.38 -7.58
C ARG A 100 3.84 -17.66 -7.07
N PHE A 101 3.75 -16.34 -6.95
CA PHE A 101 4.84 -15.49 -6.44
C PHE A 101 5.27 -15.87 -5.03
N HIS A 102 4.31 -16.09 -4.12
CA HIS A 102 4.57 -16.55 -2.75
C HIS A 102 5.28 -17.91 -2.74
N ARG A 103 4.83 -18.89 -3.53
CA ARG A 103 5.50 -20.19 -3.64
C ARG A 103 6.93 -20.05 -4.13
N GLN A 104 7.17 -19.17 -5.10
CA GLN A 104 8.52 -18.89 -5.60
C GLN A 104 9.40 -18.24 -4.51
N MET A 105 8.84 -17.29 -3.74
CA MET A 105 9.54 -16.66 -2.62
C MET A 105 9.91 -17.68 -1.53
N ALA A 106 8.95 -18.55 -1.17
CA ALA A 106 9.09 -19.56 -0.12
C ALA A 106 10.16 -20.63 -0.43
N LYS A 107 10.53 -20.85 -1.70
CA LYS A 107 11.64 -21.76 -2.07
C LYS A 107 12.97 -21.41 -1.40
N THR A 108 13.20 -20.14 -1.11
CA THR A 108 14.45 -19.68 -0.45
C THR A 108 14.23 -19.09 0.94
N ASN A 109 12.98 -19.05 1.40
CA ASN A 109 12.58 -18.66 2.75
C ASN A 109 11.50 -19.64 3.27
N PRO A 110 11.88 -20.88 3.66
CA PRO A 110 10.94 -21.86 4.20
C PRO A 110 10.27 -21.31 5.47
N GLY A 111 8.93 -21.32 5.52
CA GLY A 111 8.16 -20.73 6.62
C GLY A 111 7.64 -19.31 6.35
N LEU A 112 7.92 -18.73 5.18
CA LEU A 112 7.27 -17.50 4.73
C LEU A 112 5.77 -17.71 4.56
N ILE A 113 4.97 -16.93 5.29
CA ILE A 113 3.50 -16.97 5.17
C ILE A 113 3.05 -15.89 4.18
N GLY A 114 2.26 -16.28 3.18
CA GLY A 114 1.60 -15.36 2.26
C GLY A 114 0.30 -14.84 2.86
N LEU A 115 0.09 -13.53 2.81
CA LEU A 115 -1.16 -12.86 3.22
C LEU A 115 -1.69 -12.02 2.06
N TYR A 116 -2.83 -12.42 1.49
CA TYR A 116 -3.56 -11.62 0.52
C TYR A 116 -4.56 -10.72 1.25
N ILE A 117 -4.51 -9.42 0.96
CA ILE A 117 -5.49 -8.45 1.44
C ILE A 117 -6.46 -8.17 0.30
N GLY A 118 -7.70 -8.63 0.48
CA GLY A 118 -8.80 -8.40 -0.44
C GLY A 118 -9.57 -7.13 -0.09
N TRP A 119 -10.02 -6.41 -1.10
CA TRP A 119 -11.03 -5.37 -1.01
C TRP A 119 -11.84 -5.35 -2.31
N ARG A 120 -12.93 -4.59 -2.35
CA ARG A 120 -13.73 -4.49 -3.58
C ARG A 120 -13.11 -3.47 -4.53
N GLY A 121 -12.26 -3.94 -5.46
CA GLY A 121 -11.62 -3.11 -6.48
C GLY A 121 -12.63 -2.45 -7.42
N ASP A 122 -13.69 -3.18 -7.78
CA ASP A 122 -14.78 -2.68 -8.63
C ASP A 122 -16.10 -2.56 -7.89
N GLN A 123 -16.70 -1.38 -8.02
CA GLN A 123 -18.08 -1.15 -7.57
C GLN A 123 -19.09 -1.40 -8.69
N TYR A 124 -18.64 -1.26 -9.94
CA TYR A 124 -19.44 -1.26 -11.16
C TYR A 124 -18.62 -1.85 -12.29
N ASP A 125 -19.20 -2.81 -13.00
CA ASP A 125 -18.67 -3.32 -14.27
C ASP A 125 -19.77 -3.16 -15.33
N PRO A 126 -19.87 -2.00 -15.99
CA PRO A 126 -20.77 -1.86 -17.12
C PRO A 126 -20.12 -2.53 -18.34
N LEU A 127 -20.58 -3.74 -18.65
CA LEU A 127 -20.41 -4.50 -19.91
C LEU A 127 -19.46 -5.71 -19.87
N TRP A 128 -18.79 -6.05 -18.75
CA TRP A 128 -17.80 -7.14 -18.70
C TRP A 128 -16.66 -6.95 -19.71
N LEU A 129 -16.30 -5.67 -19.93
CA LEU A 129 -15.33 -5.23 -20.93
C LEU A 129 -14.10 -4.61 -20.23
N ASP A 130 -13.70 -5.13 -19.08
CA ASP A 130 -12.57 -4.58 -18.31
C ASP A 130 -11.22 -4.79 -19.02
N GLY A 131 -11.12 -5.84 -19.85
CA GLY A 131 -9.88 -6.19 -20.54
C GLY A 131 -8.70 -6.40 -19.58
N SER A 132 -9.00 -6.72 -18.31
CA SER A 132 -8.01 -6.84 -17.22
C SER A 132 -7.00 -7.97 -17.49
N ASP A 133 -7.40 -8.97 -18.28
CA ASP A 133 -6.58 -10.08 -18.75
C ASP A 133 -5.64 -9.72 -19.93
N ASP A 134 -5.79 -8.55 -20.57
CA ASP A 134 -5.02 -8.14 -21.75
C ASP A 134 -4.18 -6.88 -21.49
N PRO A 135 -2.83 -7.00 -21.35
CA PRO A 135 -1.94 -5.88 -21.08
C PRO A 135 -1.86 -4.83 -22.21
N GLU A 136 -2.40 -5.12 -23.40
CA GLU A 136 -2.49 -4.18 -24.54
C GLU A 136 -3.91 -3.61 -24.72
N SER A 137 -4.85 -3.94 -23.84
CA SER A 137 -6.25 -3.54 -23.95
C SER A 137 -6.39 -2.02 -23.84
N ARG A 138 -6.94 -1.42 -24.91
CA ARG A 138 -7.37 -0.01 -24.91
C ARG A 138 -8.77 0.18 -24.30
N VAL A 139 -9.41 -0.90 -23.84
CA VAL A 139 -10.79 -0.93 -23.33
C VAL A 139 -10.86 -0.51 -21.86
N GLU A 140 -9.77 -0.73 -21.09
CA GLU A 140 -9.58 -0.22 -19.71
C GLU A 140 -9.80 1.30 -19.61
N ALA A 141 -9.63 2.02 -20.74
CA ALA A 141 -9.88 3.45 -20.80
C ALA A 141 -11.36 3.86 -20.69
N LEU A 142 -12.29 2.93 -20.91
CA LEU A 142 -13.73 3.19 -20.80
C LEU A 142 -14.22 3.15 -19.35
N ASP A 143 -13.53 2.40 -18.47
CA ASP A 143 -13.88 2.27 -17.06
C ASP A 143 -13.18 3.32 -16.17
N PHE A 144 -12.33 4.17 -16.74
CA PHE A 144 -11.72 5.32 -16.05
C PHE A 144 -12.67 6.20 -15.22
N PRO A 145 -13.99 6.34 -15.50
CA PRO A 145 -14.89 7.03 -14.58
C PRO A 145 -14.99 6.42 -13.17
N THR A 146 -14.83 5.10 -13.01
CA THR A 146 -14.95 4.41 -11.71
C THR A 146 -13.65 4.48 -10.89
N ILE A 147 -12.50 4.73 -11.52
CA ILE A 147 -11.20 4.79 -10.84
C ILE A 147 -11.17 5.85 -9.72
N LEU A 148 -11.92 6.95 -9.85
CA LEU A 148 -11.96 8.00 -8.83
C LEU A 148 -12.67 7.54 -7.56
N THR A 149 -13.79 6.83 -7.70
CA THR A 149 -14.53 6.28 -6.56
C THR A 149 -13.75 5.13 -5.93
N SER A 150 -13.20 4.22 -6.75
CA SER A 150 -12.33 3.14 -6.27
C SER A 150 -11.07 3.68 -5.58
N LYS A 151 -10.50 4.80 -6.03
CA LYS A 151 -9.36 5.44 -5.35
C LYS A 151 -9.75 6.00 -3.98
N GLN A 152 -10.94 6.57 -3.84
CA GLN A 152 -11.43 7.02 -2.52
C GLN A 152 -11.65 5.84 -1.57
N VAL A 153 -12.21 4.73 -2.07
CA VAL A 153 -12.35 3.49 -1.30
C VAL A 153 -10.97 2.95 -0.91
N ALA A 154 -10.04 2.84 -1.84
CA ALA A 154 -8.67 2.39 -1.59
C ALA A 154 -7.98 3.21 -0.48
N ARG A 155 -8.12 4.55 -0.51
CA ARG A 155 -7.63 5.42 0.56
C ARG A 155 -8.28 5.09 1.90
N ARG A 156 -9.62 4.97 1.93
CA ARG A 156 -10.36 4.65 3.17
C ARG A 156 -9.97 3.29 3.74
N VAL A 157 -9.90 2.26 2.91
CA VAL A 157 -9.46 0.91 3.28
C VAL A 157 -8.03 0.96 3.85
N GLY A 158 -7.13 1.72 3.23
CA GLY A 158 -5.77 1.94 3.74
C GLY A 158 -5.74 2.62 5.10
N GLU A 159 -6.40 3.78 5.22
CA GLU A 159 -6.37 4.63 6.41
C GLU A 159 -7.11 4.03 7.60
N HIS A 160 -8.23 3.35 7.38
CA HIS A 160 -9.12 2.89 8.45
C HIS A 160 -9.02 1.40 8.74
N GLY A 161 -8.76 0.58 7.72
CA GLY A 161 -8.71 -0.88 7.84
C GLY A 161 -7.30 -1.41 7.96
N VAL A 162 -6.58 -1.39 6.83
CA VAL A 162 -5.25 -2.00 6.72
C VAL A 162 -4.27 -1.37 7.70
N ARG A 163 -4.33 -0.05 7.95
CA ARG A 163 -3.52 0.59 9.01
C ARG A 163 -3.68 -0.08 10.37
N LYS A 164 -4.91 -0.38 10.80
CA LYS A 164 -5.18 -1.04 12.10
C LYS A 164 -4.60 -2.46 12.12
N LEU A 165 -4.74 -3.20 11.03
CA LEU A 165 -4.13 -4.52 10.86
C LEU A 165 -2.60 -4.42 11.02
N LEU A 166 -1.95 -3.54 10.26
CA LEU A 166 -0.49 -3.36 10.32
C LEU A 166 -0.01 -2.91 11.70
N SER A 167 -0.71 -1.99 12.37
CA SER A 167 -0.38 -1.62 13.76
C SER A 167 -0.45 -2.81 14.71
N SER A 168 -1.39 -3.73 14.51
CA SER A 168 -1.45 -4.95 15.31
C SER A 168 -0.35 -5.95 14.93
N LEU A 169 0.06 -6.02 13.66
CA LEU A 169 1.21 -6.83 13.23
C LEU A 169 2.53 -6.28 13.79
N ASP A 170 2.70 -4.95 13.82
CA ASP A 170 3.87 -4.31 14.44
C ASP A 170 3.96 -4.67 15.94
N GLU A 171 2.83 -4.76 16.64
CA GLU A 171 2.80 -5.22 18.03
C GLU A 171 3.21 -6.69 18.16
N LEU A 172 2.70 -7.57 17.30
CA LEU A 172 3.12 -8.97 17.27
C LEU A 172 4.61 -9.11 16.94
N HIS A 173 5.16 -8.22 16.13
CA HIS A 173 6.59 -8.17 15.83
C HIS A 173 7.41 -7.79 17.07
N ARG A 174 6.99 -6.75 17.80
CA ARG A 174 7.64 -6.36 19.07
C ARG A 174 7.63 -7.45 20.13
N GLN A 175 6.57 -8.28 20.14
CA GLN A 175 6.44 -9.43 21.03
C GLN A 175 7.27 -10.65 20.60
N GLY A 176 7.90 -10.63 19.41
CA GLY A 176 8.63 -11.76 18.84
C GLY A 176 7.74 -12.88 18.27
N THR A 177 6.42 -12.70 18.28
CA THR A 177 5.46 -13.64 17.68
C THR A 177 5.53 -13.57 16.16
N LEU A 178 5.77 -12.38 15.60
CA LEU A 178 5.94 -12.15 14.18
C LEU A 178 7.39 -11.76 13.88
N GLY A 179 7.95 -12.29 12.80
CA GLY A 179 9.21 -11.81 12.23
C GLY A 179 9.00 -10.44 11.56
N ARG A 180 9.68 -10.17 10.45
CA ARG A 180 9.36 -8.99 9.64
C ARG A 180 8.23 -9.30 8.66
N TYR A 181 7.60 -8.25 8.12
CA TYR A 181 6.75 -8.39 6.95
C TYR A 181 7.23 -7.54 5.76
N ILE A 182 6.88 -7.99 4.57
CA ILE A 182 7.01 -7.24 3.32
C ILE A 182 5.59 -6.92 2.85
N LEU A 183 5.25 -5.63 2.74
CA LEU A 183 3.96 -5.15 2.28
C LEU A 183 4.05 -4.74 0.82
N VAL A 184 3.38 -5.46 -0.07
CA VAL A 184 3.34 -5.19 -1.51
C VAL A 184 1.96 -4.65 -1.89
N GLY A 185 1.89 -3.51 -2.56
CA GLY A 185 0.65 -2.95 -3.10
C GLY A 185 0.78 -2.61 -4.57
N HIS A 186 -0.14 -3.11 -5.41
CA HIS A 186 -0.18 -2.82 -6.85
C HIS A 186 -1.26 -1.81 -7.21
N SER A 187 -1.00 -0.88 -8.13
CA SER A 187 -2.02 0.05 -8.65
C SER A 187 -2.77 0.78 -7.52
N LEU A 188 -4.10 0.67 -7.42
CA LEU A 188 -4.87 1.19 -6.27
C LEU A 188 -4.57 0.49 -4.95
N GLY A 189 -4.17 -0.78 -4.94
CA GLY A 189 -3.60 -1.45 -3.77
C GLY A 189 -2.30 -0.79 -3.30
N GLY A 190 -1.55 -0.15 -4.20
CA GLY A 190 -0.43 0.73 -3.85
C GLY A 190 -0.88 1.97 -3.07
N VAL A 191 -2.07 2.50 -3.34
CA VAL A 191 -2.69 3.59 -2.56
C VAL A 191 -3.08 3.08 -1.17
N VAL A 192 -3.71 1.90 -1.09
CA VAL A 192 -4.03 1.25 0.20
C VAL A 192 -2.75 1.10 1.04
N ALA A 193 -1.69 0.50 0.47
CA ALA A 193 -0.42 0.27 1.16
C ALA A 193 0.25 1.58 1.61
N LEU A 194 0.29 2.59 0.73
CA LEU A 194 0.88 3.89 1.04
C LEU A 194 0.18 4.54 2.23
N HIS A 195 -1.14 4.64 2.21
CA HIS A 195 -1.89 5.31 3.30
C HIS A 195 -1.98 4.47 4.57
N ALA A 196 -1.86 3.14 4.47
CA ALA A 196 -1.75 2.29 5.64
C ALA A 196 -0.43 2.47 6.40
N ARG A 197 0.70 2.71 5.69
CA ARG A 197 2.04 2.67 6.30
C ARG A 197 2.75 4.02 6.41
N LYS A 198 2.43 5.01 5.57
CA LYS A 198 3.17 6.30 5.48
C LYS A 198 3.39 6.97 6.83
N GLN A 199 2.37 7.06 7.67
CA GLN A 199 2.49 7.76 8.96
C GLN A 199 3.46 7.03 9.90
N ALA A 200 3.38 5.70 10.00
CA ALA A 200 4.29 4.92 10.83
C ALA A 200 5.76 5.06 10.38
N ILE A 201 6.00 5.08 9.07
CA ILE A 201 7.34 5.35 8.51
C ILE A 201 7.83 6.74 8.91
N LEU A 202 6.99 7.78 8.76
CA LEU A 202 7.34 9.15 9.15
C LEU A 202 7.67 9.24 10.64
N ASP A 203 6.86 8.61 11.49
CA ASP A 203 7.06 8.62 12.94
C ASP A 203 8.37 7.90 13.32
N ASN A 204 8.70 6.80 12.65
CA ASN A 204 9.97 6.10 12.85
C ASN A 204 11.17 6.97 12.43
N LEU A 205 11.11 7.57 11.25
CA LEU A 205 12.16 8.43 10.73
C LEU A 205 12.36 9.68 11.60
N ALA A 206 11.27 10.30 12.06
CA ALA A 206 11.33 11.44 12.98
C ALA A 206 11.94 11.07 14.34
N ALA A 207 11.76 9.83 14.79
CA ALA A 207 12.39 9.28 15.99
C ALA A 207 13.84 8.79 15.75
N GLY A 208 14.40 8.96 14.54
CA GLY A 208 15.72 8.45 14.17
C GLY A 208 15.81 6.92 14.11
N ARG A 209 14.66 6.23 14.07
CA ARG A 209 14.57 4.77 13.98
C ARG A 209 14.47 4.37 12.51
N GLY A 210 15.20 3.31 12.16
CA GLY A 210 15.03 2.68 10.87
C GLY A 210 13.73 1.89 10.79
N GLU A 211 13.40 1.42 9.59
CA GLU A 211 12.23 0.59 9.35
C GLU A 211 12.67 -0.87 9.19
N THR A 212 12.05 -1.77 9.96
CA THR A 212 12.33 -3.21 9.92
C THR A 212 11.48 -3.93 8.87
N HIS A 213 10.35 -3.33 8.48
CA HIS A 213 9.42 -3.86 7.49
C HIS A 213 9.63 -3.19 6.12
N LEU A 214 9.48 -3.94 5.03
CA LEU A 214 9.66 -3.36 3.70
C LEU A 214 8.32 -3.09 3.05
N THR A 215 8.07 -1.85 2.61
CA THR A 215 6.93 -1.54 1.74
C THR A 215 7.35 -1.48 0.28
N VAL A 216 6.66 -2.19 -0.60
CA VAL A 216 6.92 -2.22 -2.04
C VAL A 216 5.64 -1.81 -2.77
N LEU A 217 5.70 -0.72 -3.53
CA LEU A 217 4.60 -0.25 -4.34
C LEU A 217 4.90 -0.56 -5.80
N LEU A 218 4.03 -1.32 -6.46
CA LEU A 218 4.17 -1.71 -7.87
C LEU A 218 3.20 -0.88 -8.70
N ASN A 219 3.72 -0.07 -9.62
CA ASN A 219 2.93 0.82 -10.48
C ASN A 219 1.81 1.56 -9.71
N PRO A 220 2.10 2.21 -8.57
CA PRO A 220 1.04 2.71 -7.71
C PRO A 220 0.25 3.84 -8.36
N ALA A 221 -1.07 3.77 -8.26
CA ALA A 221 -1.98 4.84 -8.62
C ALA A 221 -2.05 5.95 -7.53
N ALA A 222 -0.90 6.29 -6.95
CA ALA A 222 -0.72 7.37 -5.98
C ALA A 222 -0.10 8.60 -6.66
N SER A 223 -0.60 9.80 -6.32
CA SER A 223 -0.01 11.04 -6.83
C SER A 223 1.33 11.35 -6.14
N ALA A 224 2.17 12.15 -6.80
CA ALA A 224 3.42 12.61 -6.21
C ALA A 224 3.22 13.39 -4.89
N LYS A 225 2.09 14.09 -4.69
CA LYS A 225 1.77 14.79 -3.44
C LYS A 225 1.40 13.86 -2.31
N GLU A 226 0.69 12.77 -2.59
CA GLU A 226 0.37 11.76 -1.57
C GLU A 226 1.65 11.17 -0.94
N TYR A 227 2.69 11.06 -1.78
CA TYR A 227 4.03 10.63 -1.45
C TYR A 227 4.92 11.72 -0.83
N GLN A 228 4.72 12.99 -1.23
CA GLN A 228 5.62 14.12 -0.92
C GLN A 228 6.10 14.19 0.54
N PRO A 229 5.31 13.92 1.59
CA PRO A 229 5.82 13.97 2.98
C PRO A 229 7.04 13.09 3.25
N LEU A 230 7.25 12.02 2.48
CA LEU A 230 8.37 11.08 2.62
C LEU A 230 9.63 11.51 1.85
N ASP A 231 9.54 12.52 0.96
CA ASP A 231 10.53 12.76 -0.09
C ASP A 231 11.89 13.30 0.36
N LYS A 232 11.93 13.93 1.53
CA LYS A 232 13.10 14.56 2.13
C LYS A 232 13.80 13.69 3.16
N TRP A 233 13.20 12.57 3.52
CA TRP A 233 13.74 11.75 4.59
C TRP A 233 14.84 10.82 4.10
N LEU A 234 15.85 10.66 4.93
CA LEU A 234 16.92 9.70 4.74
C LEU A 234 16.71 8.53 5.70
N SER A 235 17.04 7.32 5.25
CA SER A 235 17.19 6.17 6.13
C SER A 235 18.32 6.43 7.13
N PRO A 236 18.12 6.07 8.41
CA PRO A 236 19.19 6.02 9.39
C PRO A 236 20.33 5.11 8.93
N GLU A 237 21.53 5.35 9.45
CA GLU A 237 22.69 4.50 9.16
C GLU A 237 22.41 3.04 9.54
N GLY A 238 22.89 2.11 8.72
CA GLY A 238 22.63 0.67 8.88
C GLY A 238 21.28 0.19 8.35
N PHE A 239 20.36 1.09 7.97
CA PHE A 239 19.06 0.71 7.41
C PHE A 239 18.96 0.95 5.90
N GLY A 240 18.23 0.05 5.23
CA GLY A 240 17.80 0.25 3.84
C GLY A 240 16.64 1.24 3.73
N PRO A 241 16.11 1.46 2.51
CA PRO A 241 14.89 2.23 2.34
C PRO A 241 13.71 1.54 3.04
N SER A 242 12.86 2.34 3.69
CA SER A 242 11.59 1.91 4.27
C SER A 242 10.57 1.55 3.19
N MET A 243 10.70 2.13 2.00
CA MET A 243 9.79 1.91 0.88
C MET A 243 10.51 1.87 -0.47
N LEU A 244 10.10 0.95 -1.33
CA LEU A 244 10.45 0.88 -2.73
C LEU A 244 9.20 1.17 -3.57
N VAL A 245 9.30 2.07 -4.53
CA VAL A 245 8.26 2.36 -5.51
C VAL A 245 8.79 1.98 -6.87
N LEU A 246 8.27 0.91 -7.46
CA LEU A 246 8.67 0.45 -8.78
C LEU A 246 7.62 0.90 -9.79
N GLN A 247 8.02 1.73 -10.74
CA GLN A 247 7.15 2.22 -11.80
C GLN A 247 7.68 1.81 -13.17
N SER A 248 6.90 1.06 -13.93
CA SER A 248 7.24 0.75 -15.31
C SER A 248 7.28 2.02 -16.17
N LYS A 249 8.33 2.14 -16.99
CA LYS A 249 8.51 3.22 -17.97
C LYS A 249 7.44 3.18 -19.08
N THR A 250 6.81 2.04 -19.30
CA THR A 250 5.77 1.83 -20.32
C THR A 250 4.37 1.70 -19.75
N ASP A 251 4.18 1.92 -18.44
CA ASP A 251 2.85 1.92 -17.82
C ASP A 251 1.93 2.96 -18.47
N PHE A 252 1.07 2.48 -19.38
CA PHE A 252 0.14 3.32 -20.13
C PHE A 252 -1.00 3.81 -19.23
N ALA A 253 -1.56 2.93 -18.39
CA ALA A 253 -2.67 3.26 -17.49
C ALA A 253 -2.29 4.42 -16.57
N VAL A 254 -1.13 4.34 -15.91
CA VAL A 254 -0.67 5.42 -15.02
C VAL A 254 -0.24 6.67 -15.79
N ARG A 255 0.34 6.52 -16.99
CA ARG A 255 0.79 7.68 -17.79
C ARG A 255 -0.37 8.47 -18.38
N GLU A 256 -1.37 7.83 -18.94
CA GLU A 256 -2.49 8.50 -19.59
C GLU A 256 -3.62 8.82 -18.61
N ALA A 257 -4.00 7.91 -17.69
CA ALA A 257 -5.13 8.16 -16.77
C ALA A 257 -4.88 9.37 -15.87
N PHE A 258 -3.67 9.51 -15.31
CA PHE A 258 -3.32 10.67 -14.47
C PHE A 258 -3.22 11.99 -15.24
N ASN A 259 -2.99 11.95 -16.56
CA ASN A 259 -3.03 13.15 -17.39
C ASN A 259 -4.49 13.58 -17.68
N TRP A 260 -5.43 12.64 -17.69
CA TRP A 260 -6.86 12.88 -17.92
C TRP A 260 -7.61 13.24 -16.63
N ILE A 261 -7.21 12.65 -15.51
CA ILE A 261 -7.70 12.99 -14.17
C ILE A 261 -7.12 14.36 -13.80
N LYS A 262 -7.97 15.40 -13.82
CA LYS A 262 -7.64 16.80 -13.58
C LYS A 262 -7.22 17.13 -12.13
N ASP A 263 -6.46 16.24 -11.47
CA ASP A 263 -5.85 16.53 -10.17
C ASP A 263 -4.56 17.36 -10.30
N GLY A 264 -4.08 17.60 -11.53
CA GLY A 264 -2.92 18.46 -11.82
C GLY A 264 -1.57 17.85 -11.42
N GLU A 265 -1.55 16.59 -11.01
CA GLU A 265 -0.36 15.93 -10.47
C GLU A 265 -0.04 14.62 -11.17
N ARG A 266 1.25 14.43 -11.49
CA ARG A 266 1.76 13.19 -12.06
C ARG A 266 1.76 12.08 -11.00
N ALA A 267 1.56 10.84 -11.43
CA ALA A 267 1.78 9.68 -10.58
C ALA A 267 3.22 9.67 -10.04
N VAL A 268 3.41 9.20 -8.81
CA VAL A 268 4.69 9.27 -8.10
C VAL A 268 5.86 8.72 -8.95
N GLY A 269 5.65 7.58 -9.60
CA GLY A 269 6.67 6.91 -10.41
C GLY A 269 7.04 7.59 -11.73
N ASN A 270 6.21 8.52 -12.20
CA ASN A 270 6.44 9.30 -13.44
C ASN A 270 6.57 10.80 -13.12
N SER A 271 7.16 11.12 -11.97
CA SER A 271 7.28 12.50 -11.47
C SER A 271 8.72 12.88 -11.14
N TRP A 272 8.89 14.05 -10.55
CA TRP A 272 10.15 14.51 -9.93
C TRP A 272 10.67 13.52 -8.88
N ALA A 273 9.85 12.58 -8.42
CA ALA A 273 10.21 11.65 -7.38
C ALA A 273 11.22 10.57 -7.83
N ILE A 274 11.52 10.34 -9.11
CA ILE A 274 12.43 9.23 -9.48
C ILE A 274 13.83 9.41 -8.84
N THR A 275 14.34 8.38 -8.17
CA THR A 275 15.69 8.35 -7.57
C THR A 275 16.61 7.32 -8.22
N HIS A 276 16.05 6.28 -8.85
CA HIS A 276 16.82 5.22 -9.50
C HIS A 276 16.21 4.79 -10.83
N ASP A 277 17.05 4.23 -11.70
CA ASP A 277 16.64 3.50 -12.89
C ASP A 277 16.94 2.01 -12.68
N VAL A 278 16.04 1.13 -13.13
CA VAL A 278 16.24 -0.33 -13.10
C VAL A 278 16.13 -0.89 -14.51
N ASP A 279 17.21 -1.51 -14.95
CA ASP A 279 17.31 -2.13 -16.28
C ASP A 279 17.65 -3.64 -16.13
N PRO A 280 17.06 -4.51 -16.96
CA PRO A 280 17.42 -5.92 -16.97
C PRO A 280 18.78 -6.14 -17.65
N CYS A 281 19.52 -7.12 -17.16
CA CYS A 281 20.73 -7.62 -17.79
C CYS A 281 20.38 -8.61 -18.90
N SER A 282 21.15 -8.57 -20.00
CA SER A 282 20.91 -9.44 -21.15
C SER A 282 21.10 -10.91 -20.75
N GLY A 283 20.03 -11.71 -20.82
CA GLY A 283 20.07 -13.11 -20.39
C GLY A 283 20.34 -13.29 -18.89
N ARG A 284 20.04 -12.26 -18.07
CA ARG A 284 20.38 -12.14 -16.64
C ARG A 284 21.87 -12.09 -16.32
N ASP A 285 22.74 -12.04 -17.33
CA ASP A 285 24.18 -11.87 -17.14
C ASP A 285 24.55 -10.38 -17.15
N CYS A 286 24.82 -9.84 -15.96
CA CYS A 286 25.19 -8.45 -15.79
C CYS A 286 26.65 -8.14 -16.16
N ASN A 287 27.49 -9.18 -16.30
CA ASN A 287 28.89 -9.08 -16.72
C ASN A 287 29.05 -8.98 -18.24
N LYS A 288 28.00 -9.34 -18.99
CA LYS A 288 27.99 -9.20 -20.44
C LYS A 288 28.20 -7.73 -20.82
N VAL A 289 29.27 -7.49 -21.58
CA VAL A 289 29.65 -6.14 -22.02
C VAL A 289 28.58 -5.60 -22.98
N VAL A 290 27.94 -4.50 -22.57
CA VAL A 290 27.00 -3.75 -23.40
C VAL A 290 27.66 -2.45 -23.82
N LYS A 291 27.50 -2.07 -25.10
CA LYS A 291 27.94 -0.76 -25.59
C LYS A 291 27.02 0.31 -25.02
N ILE A 292 27.52 1.05 -24.03
CA ILE A 292 26.85 2.23 -23.48
C ILE A 292 27.72 3.48 -23.66
N PRO A 293 27.13 4.69 -23.65
CA PRO A 293 27.88 5.92 -23.79
C PRO A 293 28.95 6.10 -22.71
N GLN A 294 30.07 6.75 -23.06
CA GLN A 294 31.21 6.95 -22.16
C GLN A 294 30.83 7.68 -20.85
N TRP A 295 29.96 8.70 -20.93
CA TRP A 295 29.50 9.43 -19.75
C TRP A 295 28.72 8.53 -18.76
N LEU A 296 28.04 7.50 -19.28
CA LEU A 296 27.29 6.55 -18.46
C LEU A 296 28.24 5.52 -17.83
N LEU A 297 29.29 5.12 -18.53
CA LEU A 297 30.38 4.30 -17.96
C LEU A 297 31.06 5.02 -16.80
N GLU A 298 31.39 6.30 -16.99
CA GLU A 298 32.00 7.14 -15.95
C GLU A 298 31.06 7.36 -14.77
N HIS A 299 29.75 7.48 -15.02
CA HIS A 299 28.75 7.53 -13.97
C HIS A 299 28.67 6.22 -13.18
N ASP A 300 28.56 5.09 -13.87
CA ASP A 300 28.39 3.77 -13.25
C ASP A 300 29.65 3.32 -12.49
N ALA A 301 30.83 3.83 -12.87
CA ALA A 301 32.10 3.58 -12.18
C ALA A 301 32.22 4.31 -10.83
N LYS A 302 31.38 5.32 -10.56
CA LYS A 302 31.40 6.02 -9.27
C LYS A 302 30.82 5.11 -8.17
N PRO A 303 31.44 5.07 -6.97
CA PRO A 303 30.96 4.23 -5.87
C PRO A 303 29.48 4.46 -5.56
N GLY A 304 28.71 3.37 -5.44
CA GLY A 304 27.28 3.40 -5.10
C GLY A 304 26.34 3.85 -6.23
N CYS A 305 26.86 4.30 -7.39
CA CYS A 305 26.01 4.77 -8.49
C CYS A 305 25.40 3.63 -9.31
N MET A 306 26.00 2.44 -9.28
CA MET A 306 25.50 1.25 -9.94
C MET A 306 25.52 0.06 -8.97
N GLN A 307 24.36 -0.57 -8.79
CA GLN A 307 24.19 -1.81 -8.03
C GLN A 307 23.70 -2.92 -8.95
N VAL A 308 24.15 -4.15 -8.68
CA VAL A 308 23.74 -5.34 -9.45
C VAL A 308 23.06 -6.33 -8.53
N LEU A 309 21.88 -6.79 -8.92
CA LEU A 309 21.20 -7.93 -8.32
C LEU A 309 21.41 -9.16 -9.20
N GLU A 310 22.52 -9.87 -8.98
CA GLU A 310 22.98 -10.99 -9.82
C GLU A 310 21.90 -12.07 -10.02
N GLY A 311 21.14 -12.43 -8.97
CA GLY A 311 20.13 -13.48 -9.04
C GLY A 311 18.96 -13.18 -9.99
N ALA A 312 18.54 -11.92 -10.07
CA ALA A 312 17.50 -11.47 -10.99
C ALA A 312 18.08 -10.90 -12.30
N GLY A 313 19.39 -10.66 -12.33
CA GLY A 313 20.08 -9.96 -13.40
C GLY A 313 19.56 -8.53 -13.57
N TRP A 314 19.46 -7.75 -12.49
CA TRP A 314 19.01 -6.35 -12.57
C TRP A 314 20.14 -5.38 -12.26
N LYS A 315 20.20 -4.28 -13.02
CA LYS A 315 21.08 -3.13 -12.76
C LYS A 315 20.25 -2.00 -12.19
N ILE A 316 20.58 -1.55 -10.99
CA ILE A 316 19.91 -0.45 -10.28
C ILE A 316 20.86 0.75 -10.23
N ARG A 317 20.54 1.79 -11.00
CA ARG A 317 21.37 2.98 -11.19
C ARG A 317 20.82 4.16 -10.42
N ALA A 318 21.63 4.79 -9.60
CA ALA A 318 21.25 6.02 -8.91
C ALA A 318 21.10 7.18 -9.89
N ARG A 319 20.08 8.02 -9.70
CA ARG A 319 19.83 9.20 -10.55
C ARG A 319 20.20 10.47 -9.80
N LEU A 320 21.28 11.11 -10.25
CA LEU A 320 21.76 12.37 -9.68
C LEU A 320 20.89 13.55 -10.12
N HIS A 321 20.73 14.54 -9.24
CA HIS A 321 20.03 15.80 -9.49
C HIS A 321 18.55 15.64 -9.87
N ALA A 322 17.97 14.45 -9.70
CA ALA A 322 16.55 14.22 -9.94
C ALA A 322 15.68 14.98 -8.93
N ARG A 323 16.23 15.23 -7.73
CA ARG A 323 15.64 16.03 -6.66
C ARG A 323 16.70 16.93 -6.03
N LYS A 324 16.28 18.02 -5.38
CA LYS A 324 17.19 18.89 -4.62
C LYS A 324 17.97 18.14 -3.54
N THR A 325 17.38 17.11 -2.95
CA THR A 325 17.99 16.29 -1.89
C THR A 325 18.94 15.21 -2.40
N VAL A 326 19.09 15.03 -3.72
CA VAL A 326 19.91 13.98 -4.32
C VAL A 326 20.98 14.62 -5.21
N GLN A 327 22.15 14.91 -4.64
CA GLN A 327 23.29 15.51 -5.35
C GLN A 327 24.40 14.47 -5.61
N SER A 328 24.45 13.41 -4.81
CA SER A 328 25.37 12.29 -4.92
C SER A 328 24.65 10.94 -5.00
N CYS A 329 25.37 9.89 -5.38
CA CYS A 329 24.81 8.53 -5.38
C CYS A 329 24.60 8.00 -3.96
N GLU A 330 25.42 8.46 -3.02
CA GLU A 330 25.19 8.21 -1.59
C GLU A 330 23.86 8.83 -1.14
N ASP A 331 23.58 10.08 -1.52
CA ASP A 331 22.32 10.74 -1.20
C ASP A 331 21.13 9.93 -1.74
N ALA A 332 21.22 9.44 -2.99
CA ALA A 332 20.19 8.61 -3.61
C ALA A 332 19.98 7.30 -2.83
N ASN A 333 21.06 6.63 -2.46
CA ASN A 333 21.02 5.36 -1.74
C ASN A 333 20.55 5.50 -0.29
N ARG A 334 20.75 6.69 0.32
CA ARG A 334 20.30 7.00 1.67
C ARG A 334 18.85 7.47 1.75
N GLN A 335 18.15 7.69 0.63
CA GLN A 335 16.74 8.08 0.68
C GLN A 335 15.90 7.01 1.41
N ALA A 336 15.02 7.45 2.31
CA ALA A 336 14.09 6.56 3.02
C ALA A 336 13.10 5.88 2.06
N VAL A 337 12.85 6.50 0.91
CA VAL A 337 12.05 5.91 -0.17
C VAL A 337 12.79 5.97 -1.48
N TRP A 338 12.93 4.80 -2.12
CA TRP A 338 13.46 4.71 -3.46
C TRP A 338 12.32 4.67 -4.45
N VAL A 339 12.33 5.59 -5.42
CA VAL A 339 11.38 5.58 -6.53
C VAL A 339 12.16 5.19 -7.78
N LEU A 340 11.88 3.99 -8.25
CA LEU A 340 12.60 3.30 -9.29
C LEU A 340 11.80 3.38 -10.60
N ALA A 341 12.41 3.95 -11.63
CA ALA A 341 11.90 3.88 -13.00
C ALA A 341 12.38 2.57 -13.62
N VAL A 342 11.46 1.70 -13.97
CA VAL A 342 11.70 0.29 -14.26
C VAL A 342 11.46 -0.01 -15.74
N ALA A 343 12.39 -0.68 -16.41
CA ALA A 343 12.22 -1.10 -17.80
C ALA A 343 11.31 -2.32 -17.96
N ASP A 344 10.78 -2.55 -19.16
CA ASP A 344 9.77 -3.59 -19.46
C ASP A 344 10.22 -5.01 -19.13
N GLY A 345 11.50 -5.31 -19.28
CA GLY A 345 12.05 -6.62 -18.90
C GLY A 345 12.10 -6.86 -17.39
N VAL A 346 11.62 -5.92 -16.58
CA VAL A 346 11.51 -6.02 -15.13
C VAL A 346 10.03 -5.91 -14.70
N ILE A 347 9.32 -4.88 -15.16
CA ILE A 347 7.86 -4.75 -15.06
C ILE A 347 7.32 -4.32 -16.44
N ALA A 348 6.65 -5.24 -17.13
CA ALA A 348 6.05 -4.96 -18.43
C ALA A 348 4.69 -4.26 -18.25
N GLY A 349 4.57 -3.02 -18.74
CA GLY A 349 3.34 -2.25 -18.65
C GLY A 349 2.82 -2.09 -17.21
N HIS A 350 1.49 -2.09 -17.06
CA HIS A 350 0.84 -1.93 -15.75
C HIS A 350 0.75 -3.24 -14.96
N ASN A 351 0.43 -4.35 -15.64
CA ASN A 351 0.06 -5.64 -15.03
C ASN A 351 1.16 -6.70 -15.07
N GLY A 352 2.35 -6.39 -15.60
CA GLY A 352 3.52 -7.29 -15.59
C GLY A 352 4.18 -7.44 -14.22
N ILE A 353 3.40 -7.78 -13.19
CA ILE A 353 3.79 -7.87 -11.78
C ILE A 353 3.78 -9.31 -11.28
N LEU A 354 4.32 -9.52 -10.07
CA LEU A 354 4.34 -10.79 -9.35
C LEU A 354 4.94 -11.95 -10.16
N THR A 355 5.97 -11.65 -10.96
CA THR A 355 6.67 -12.66 -11.76
C THR A 355 7.73 -13.42 -10.96
N ASP A 356 8.15 -14.58 -11.45
CA ASP A 356 9.22 -15.37 -10.81
C ASP A 356 10.53 -14.57 -10.69
N ASP A 357 10.82 -13.71 -11.67
CA ASP A 357 12.04 -12.89 -11.70
C ASP A 357 11.99 -11.79 -10.64
N GLN A 358 10.82 -11.21 -10.42
CA GLN A 358 10.60 -10.26 -9.33
C GLN A 358 10.71 -10.94 -7.96
N ALA A 359 10.25 -12.19 -7.81
CA ALA A 359 10.42 -12.95 -6.58
C ALA A 359 11.90 -13.24 -6.30
N LEU A 360 12.66 -13.64 -7.33
CA LEU A 360 14.11 -13.82 -7.22
C LEU A 360 14.82 -12.51 -6.84
N ALA A 361 14.42 -11.39 -7.45
CA ALA A 361 14.99 -10.07 -7.16
C ALA A 361 14.73 -9.65 -5.71
N LEU A 362 13.49 -9.78 -5.26
CA LEU A 362 13.10 -9.41 -3.90
C LEU A 362 13.80 -10.27 -2.86
N ASN A 363 13.89 -11.60 -3.08
CA ASN A 363 14.68 -12.48 -2.21
C ASN A 363 16.16 -12.07 -2.15
N ALA A 364 16.78 -11.76 -3.30
CA ALA A 364 18.17 -11.32 -3.35
C ALA A 364 18.37 -9.98 -2.61
N TRP A 365 17.43 -9.05 -2.78
CA TRP A 365 17.43 -7.77 -2.08
C TRP A 365 17.32 -7.94 -0.57
N MET A 366 16.38 -8.76 -0.11
CA MET A 366 16.19 -9.01 1.33
C MET A 366 17.44 -9.63 1.96
N LYS A 367 18.06 -10.61 1.29
CA LYS A 367 19.30 -11.24 1.78
C LYS A 367 20.46 -10.25 1.90
N SER A 368 20.64 -9.36 0.91
CA SER A 368 21.75 -8.39 0.95
C SER A 368 21.60 -7.39 2.10
N LYS A 369 20.37 -7.00 2.45
CA LYS A 369 20.11 -6.08 3.56
C LYS A 369 20.24 -6.71 4.94
N ILE A 370 19.91 -8.00 5.08
CA ILE A 370 20.15 -8.74 6.33
C ILE A 370 21.65 -8.88 6.60
N ALA A 371 22.44 -9.22 5.57
CA ALA A 371 23.89 -9.33 5.69
C ALA A 371 24.51 -7.99 6.15
N ALA A 372 24.10 -6.89 5.52
CA ALA A 372 24.54 -5.55 5.90
C ALA A 372 24.15 -5.16 7.34
N ALA A 373 22.96 -5.53 7.80
CA ALA A 373 22.53 -5.27 9.18
C ALA A 373 23.32 -6.10 10.22
N THR A 374 23.79 -7.29 9.85
CA THR A 374 24.55 -8.18 10.74
C THR A 374 26.01 -7.73 10.88
N GLU A 375 26.60 -7.14 9.84
CA GLU A 375 27.97 -6.60 9.87
C GLU A 375 28.10 -5.30 10.68
N VAL A 376 27.00 -4.58 10.90
CA VAL A 376 26.97 -3.30 11.65
C VAL A 376 26.82 -3.51 13.17
N VAL A 377 26.49 -4.71 13.64
CA VAL A 377 26.47 -5.04 15.08
C VAL A 377 27.86 -5.54 15.51
N PRO A 378 28.61 -4.81 16.35
CA PRO A 378 29.91 -5.28 16.84
C PRO A 378 29.75 -6.56 17.67
N ALA A 379 30.70 -7.48 17.55
CA ALA A 379 30.73 -8.78 18.23
C ALA A 379 30.85 -8.71 19.79
N GLU A 380 30.58 -7.58 20.42
CA GLU A 380 30.65 -7.38 21.88
C GLU A 380 29.25 -7.40 22.51
N ALA A 381 28.50 -8.48 22.30
CA ALA A 381 27.31 -8.78 23.11
C ALA A 381 26.96 -10.28 23.06
N VAL A 382 27.94 -11.15 23.25
CA VAL A 382 27.69 -12.55 23.61
C VAL A 382 28.38 -12.80 24.95
N VAL A 383 27.74 -12.36 26.03
CA VAL A 383 27.99 -12.94 27.35
C VAL A 383 27.10 -14.16 27.43
N GLU A 384 27.71 -15.34 27.40
CA GLU A 384 27.03 -16.61 27.64
C GLU A 384 26.28 -16.57 28.98
N PRO A 385 25.03 -17.06 29.06
CA PRO A 385 24.35 -17.13 30.34
C PRO A 385 24.97 -18.26 31.18
N SER A 386 25.68 -17.88 32.24
CA SER A 386 26.12 -18.79 33.28
C SER A 386 24.91 -19.41 33.97
N VAL A 387 24.77 -20.72 33.82
CA VAL A 387 23.82 -21.58 34.52
C VAL A 387 24.10 -21.51 36.03
N ILE A 388 23.11 -21.07 36.81
CA ILE A 388 23.07 -21.29 38.26
C ILE A 388 21.74 -21.99 38.57
N SER A 389 21.85 -23.26 39.00
CA SER A 389 20.74 -24.07 39.51
C SER A 389 20.39 -23.69 40.97
N PRO A 390 19.17 -24.04 41.45
CA PRO A 390 18.62 -23.52 42.70
C PRO A 390 18.83 -24.48 43.89
N HIS A 391 19.12 -23.93 45.07
CA HIS A 391 18.89 -24.56 46.39
C HIS A 391 18.64 -23.42 47.39
N LEU A 392 17.42 -23.22 47.91
CA LEU A 392 16.70 -23.90 49.00
C LEU A 392 16.84 -23.12 50.33
N SER A 393 15.67 -22.82 50.92
CA SER A 393 15.34 -22.47 52.32
C SER A 393 15.92 -21.20 52.94
N ASP A 394 15.08 -20.18 53.17
CA ASP A 394 14.48 -19.90 54.50
C ASP A 394 13.66 -18.59 54.48
N GLU A 395 12.38 -18.68 54.82
CA GLU A 395 11.57 -17.57 55.39
C GLU A 395 12.01 -17.36 56.86
N PRO A 396 11.75 -16.22 57.56
CA PRO A 396 10.45 -15.53 57.55
C PRO A 396 10.44 -13.99 57.84
N VAL A 397 9.21 -13.46 57.90
CA VAL A 397 8.71 -12.32 58.72
C VAL A 397 8.58 -10.93 58.05
N LEU A 398 7.31 -10.56 57.79
CA LEU A 398 6.77 -9.20 57.65
C LEU A 398 6.71 -8.46 59.00
N PRO A 399 6.76 -7.12 59.02
CA PRO A 399 5.50 -6.42 59.31
C PRO A 399 5.24 -5.08 58.59
N SER A 400 3.94 -4.87 58.37
CA SER A 400 3.13 -3.63 58.44
C SER A 400 3.40 -2.41 57.54
N MET A 401 2.35 -2.12 56.76
CA MET A 401 2.02 -0.84 56.13
C MET A 401 1.76 0.27 57.15
N GLU A 402 2.18 1.51 56.85
CA GLU A 402 1.46 2.72 57.26
C GLU A 402 1.83 3.94 56.38
N ASN A 403 0.77 4.61 55.91
CA ASN A 403 0.60 6.05 55.65
C ASN A 403 1.32 6.75 54.48
N ILE A 404 0.53 7.11 53.46
CA ILE A 404 0.73 8.30 52.60
C ILE A 404 -0.53 9.17 52.71
N PRO A 405 -0.43 10.47 53.08
CA PRO A 405 -1.56 11.38 53.08
C PRO A 405 -1.71 12.17 51.78
N THR A 406 -2.97 12.40 51.41
CA THR A 406 -3.48 13.31 50.39
C THR A 406 -3.54 14.74 50.94
N GLU A 407 -3.13 15.75 50.16
CA GLU A 407 -3.63 17.12 50.39
C GLU A 407 -3.72 17.95 49.10
N VAL A 408 -4.79 18.74 49.02
CA VAL A 408 -5.28 19.62 47.95
C VAL A 408 -5.45 21.01 48.57
N ALA A 409 -5.04 22.10 47.90
CA ALA A 409 -5.58 23.48 48.00
C ALA A 409 -4.65 24.50 47.26
N THR A 410 -5.02 25.06 46.09
CA THR A 410 -5.69 26.37 45.81
C THR A 410 -4.84 27.67 45.91
N GLU A 411 -4.51 28.27 44.74
CA GLU A 411 -4.68 29.68 44.20
C GLU A 411 -4.57 30.94 45.12
N PRO A 412 -4.28 32.20 44.65
CA PRO A 412 -4.75 32.83 43.36
C PRO A 412 -3.95 34.01 42.68
N LEU A 413 -4.48 34.47 41.50
CA LEU A 413 -4.52 35.82 40.82
C LEU A 413 -3.21 36.57 40.42
N SER A 414 -3.06 37.40 39.36
CA SER A 414 -3.90 38.09 38.35
C SER A 414 -2.99 38.87 37.35
N SER A 415 -3.35 38.98 36.04
CA SER A 415 -3.59 40.27 35.34
C SER A 415 -3.93 40.10 33.85
N ALA A 416 -4.90 40.90 33.38
CA ALA A 416 -5.56 40.91 32.07
C ALA A 416 -4.97 41.96 31.08
N VAL A 417 -5.67 42.19 29.94
CA VAL A 417 -5.61 43.25 28.88
C VAL A 417 -5.33 42.60 27.50
N GLU A 418 -6.08 42.75 26.38
CA GLU A 418 -7.29 43.50 25.97
C GLU A 418 -7.82 42.90 24.64
N LEU A 419 -9.07 43.17 24.26
CA LEU A 419 -9.79 42.63 23.09
C LEU A 419 -10.43 43.78 22.28
N GLU A 420 -10.69 43.50 20.98
CA GLU A 420 -11.63 44.15 20.02
C GLU A 420 -11.08 45.21 19.01
N PRO A 421 -11.75 45.46 17.85
CA PRO A 421 -13.06 44.97 17.36
C PRO A 421 -13.14 44.44 15.89
N GLN A 422 -14.36 43.97 15.58
CA GLN A 422 -14.95 43.44 14.34
C GLN A 422 -14.94 44.37 13.11
N GLU A 423 -15.10 43.77 11.92
CA GLU A 423 -15.95 44.33 10.86
C GLU A 423 -16.74 43.21 10.14
N SER A 424 -18.03 43.48 9.92
CA SER A 424 -19.05 42.60 9.33
C SER A 424 -19.85 43.39 8.30
N GLU A 425 -20.10 42.79 7.12
CA GLU A 425 -21.28 42.91 6.23
C GLU A 425 -20.94 42.17 4.92
N SER A 426 -21.78 41.36 4.27
CA SER A 426 -23.18 41.55 3.92
C SER A 426 -23.87 40.20 3.60
N ALA A 427 -25.19 40.24 3.54
CA ALA A 427 -26.15 39.15 3.69
C ALA A 427 -26.92 38.79 2.39
N VAL A 428 -27.18 37.48 2.18
CA VAL A 428 -28.51 36.84 1.86
C VAL A 428 -29.11 37.11 0.43
N PRO A 429 -29.90 36.20 -0.22
CA PRO A 429 -30.80 35.18 0.36
C PRO A 429 -30.80 33.75 -0.16
N ALA A 430 -31.30 32.90 0.75
CA ALA A 430 -31.88 31.60 0.56
C ALA A 430 -33.22 31.67 -0.19
N SER A 431 -33.48 30.70 -1.06
CA SER A 431 -34.79 30.43 -1.65
C SER A 431 -35.30 29.06 -1.23
N SER A 432 -36.36 29.10 -0.41
CA SER A 432 -37.46 28.16 -0.20
C SER A 432 -37.49 26.81 -0.93
N GLU A 433 -37.58 25.74 -0.14
CA GLU A 433 -38.15 24.43 -0.48
C GLU A 433 -39.66 24.54 -0.79
N PRO A 434 -40.19 23.73 -1.72
CA PRO A 434 -41.61 23.40 -1.75
C PRO A 434 -41.82 21.97 -1.19
N THR A 435 -42.59 21.92 -0.11
CA THR A 435 -43.27 20.74 0.40
C THR A 435 -44.17 20.15 -0.69
N LEU A 436 -44.01 18.87 -1.01
CA LEU A 436 -44.94 18.12 -1.85
C LEU A 436 -45.37 16.87 -1.09
N GLU A 437 -46.68 16.84 -0.83
CA GLU A 437 -47.43 15.86 -0.08
C GLU A 437 -47.29 14.45 -0.64
N ALA A 438 -47.27 13.47 0.27
CA ALA A 438 -47.37 12.06 -0.03
C ALA A 438 -48.76 11.71 -0.61
N PRO A 439 -48.85 10.89 -1.67
CA PRO A 439 -50.11 10.25 -2.01
C PRO A 439 -50.31 8.96 -1.21
N LEU A 440 -51.56 8.84 -0.77
CA LEU A 440 -52.18 7.72 -0.07
C LEU A 440 -51.83 6.33 -0.61
N VAL A 441 -51.66 5.43 0.35
CA VAL A 441 -51.73 3.97 0.26
C VAL A 441 -53.02 3.53 -0.43
N ALA A 442 -52.90 2.77 -1.53
CA ALA A 442 -53.96 1.91 -2.04
C ALA A 442 -53.57 0.45 -1.78
N GLN A 443 -54.43 -0.25 -1.05
CA GLN A 443 -54.35 -1.69 -0.79
C GLN A 443 -54.84 -2.52 -2.00
N PRO A 444 -54.51 -3.82 -2.06
CA PRO A 444 -54.51 -4.61 -3.29
C PRO A 444 -55.88 -5.17 -3.65
N GLU A 445 -56.21 -5.18 -4.94
CA GLU A 445 -57.35 -5.91 -5.48
C GLU A 445 -56.98 -7.36 -5.81
N GLU A 446 -57.89 -8.24 -5.40
CA GLU A 446 -57.87 -9.69 -5.49
C GLU A 446 -58.12 -10.23 -6.92
N ARG A 447 -57.76 -11.49 -7.12
CA ARG A 447 -57.72 -12.26 -8.38
C ARG A 447 -59.08 -12.54 -9.06
N ALA A 448 -59.03 -12.49 -10.41
CA ALA A 448 -59.51 -13.47 -11.43
C ALA A 448 -61.04 -13.73 -11.59
N PRO A 449 -61.53 -14.47 -12.63
CA PRO A 449 -60.91 -14.99 -13.86
C PRO A 449 -61.70 -14.68 -15.16
N GLN A 450 -61.04 -14.75 -16.33
CA GLN A 450 -61.42 -15.53 -17.53
C GLN A 450 -60.45 -15.28 -18.68
#